data_AF-A0A636P5B0-F1
#
_entry.id   AF-A0A636P5B0-F1
#
_cell.length_a   1.000
_cell.length_b   1.000
_cell.length_c   1.000
_cell.angle_alpha   90.00
_cell.angle_beta   90.00
_cell.angle_gamma   90.00
#
_symmetry.space_group_name_H-M   'P 1'
#
loop_
_entity.id
_entity.type
_entity.pdbx_description
1 polymer ?
#
loop_
_entity_poly.entity_id
_entity_poly.type
_entity_poly.pdbx_seq_one_letter_code
_entity_poly.pdbx_strand_id
1 'polypeptide(L)'
;MMNLTTRQQHVLDTLINYQRKHGFPPTNTELAELLGCSSPNAAVDHLRALEKKGVITITRGVSRGICINTYNDDAETLALIKALVTDEADARERAITFLQGKGITL
;
A
#
# COMPACT_ATOMS: atom_id res chain seq x y z
N MET A 1 -4.54 11.68 1.31
CA MET A 1 -5.67 11.02 0.61
C MET A 1 -5.34 10.71 -0.84
N MET A 2 -4.73 9.55 -1.08
CA MET A 2 -4.64 8.99 -2.43
C MET A 2 -5.98 8.32 -2.75
N ASN A 3 -6.98 9.10 -3.18
CA ASN A 3 -8.29 8.57 -3.55
C ASN A 3 -8.16 7.64 -4.77
N LEU A 4 -8.08 6.32 -4.54
CA LEU A 4 -8.13 5.30 -5.59
C LEU A 4 -9.55 5.22 -6.15
N THR A 5 -9.68 5.03 -7.47
CA THR A 5 -11.00 4.66 -8.03
C THR A 5 -11.35 3.23 -7.60
N THR A 6 -12.62 2.86 -7.62
CA THR A 6 -13.06 1.49 -7.27
C THR A 6 -12.29 0.43 -8.04
N ARG A 7 -12.03 0.65 -9.33
CA ARG A 7 -11.25 -0.28 -10.16
C ARG A 7 -9.79 -0.34 -9.70
N GLN A 8 -9.17 0.80 -9.37
CA GLN A 8 -7.80 0.84 -8.87
C GLN A 8 -7.65 0.17 -7.50
N GLN A 9 -8.61 0.40 -6.59
CA GLN A 9 -8.65 -0.28 -5.30
C GLN A 9 -8.73 -1.79 -5.49
N HIS A 10 -9.62 -2.27 -6.36
CA HIS A 10 -9.72 -3.69 -6.67
C HIS A 10 -8.41 -4.28 -7.22
N VAL A 11 -7.69 -3.56 -8.08
CA VAL A 11 -6.36 -4.00 -8.55
C VAL A 11 -5.37 -4.08 -7.38
N LEU A 12 -5.33 -3.07 -6.52
CA LEU A 12 -4.46 -3.07 -5.34
C LEU A 12 -4.77 -4.22 -4.39
N ASP A 13 -6.05 -4.46 -4.10
CA ASP A 13 -6.49 -5.57 -3.24
C ASP A 13 -6.11 -6.92 -3.84
N THR A 14 -6.21 -7.07 -5.17
CA THR A 14 -5.77 -8.28 -5.88
C THR A 14 -4.27 -8.50 -5.71
N LEU A 15 -3.45 -7.46 -5.84
CA LEU A 15 -2.01 -7.53 -5.61
C LEU A 15 -1.68 -7.94 -4.16
N ILE A 16 -2.33 -7.31 -3.18
CA ILE A 16 -2.14 -7.61 -1.75
C ILE A 16 -2.49 -9.07 -1.47
N ASN A 17 -3.64 -9.53 -1.95
CA ASN A 17 -4.11 -10.89 -1.74
C ASN A 17 -3.21 -11.93 -2.42
N TYR A 18 -2.75 -11.65 -3.64
CA TYR A 18 -1.82 -12.52 -4.35
C TYR A 18 -0.49 -12.63 -3.58
N GLN A 19 0.09 -11.50 -3.17
CA GLN A 19 1.34 -11.48 -2.42
C GLN A 19 1.21 -12.18 -1.07
N ARG A 20 0.07 -12.00 -0.36
CA ARG A 20 -0.21 -12.70 0.89
C ARG A 20 -0.31 -14.21 0.71
N LYS A 21 -0.90 -14.67 -0.40
CA LYS A 21 -1.11 -16.09 -0.68
C LYS A 21 0.17 -16.79 -1.17
N HIS A 22 0.96 -16.12 -2.01
CA HIS A 22 2.10 -16.74 -2.72
C HIS A 22 3.46 -16.35 -2.13
N GLY A 23 3.54 -15.29 -1.32
CA GLY A 23 4.79 -14.76 -0.77
C GLY A 23 5.58 -13.87 -1.74
N PHE A 24 5.12 -13.72 -2.98
CA PHE A 24 5.74 -12.89 -4.01
C PHE A 24 4.66 -12.19 -4.87
N PRO A 25 4.97 -11.04 -5.50
CA PRO A 25 4.01 -10.33 -6.32
C PRO A 25 3.78 -11.03 -7.67
N PRO A 26 2.62 -10.82 -8.31
CA PRO A 26 2.33 -11.41 -9.62
C PRO A 26 3.15 -10.72 -10.73
N THR A 27 3.23 -11.38 -11.88
CA THR A 27 3.68 -10.79 -13.15
C THR A 27 2.55 -10.02 -13.83
N ASN A 28 2.87 -9.23 -14.87
CA ASN A 28 1.85 -8.50 -15.64
C ASN A 28 0.82 -9.43 -16.30
N THR A 29 1.28 -10.61 -16.76
CA THR A 29 0.41 -11.61 -17.40
C THR A 29 -0.50 -12.28 -16.38
N GLU A 30 0.05 -12.73 -15.25
CA GLU A 30 -0.74 -13.31 -14.14
C GLU A 30 -1.78 -12.30 -13.63
N LEU A 31 -1.40 -11.02 -13.50
CA LEU A 31 -2.33 -9.98 -13.07
C LEU A 31 -3.45 -9.74 -14.09
N ALA A 32 -3.15 -9.79 -15.40
CA ALA A 32 -4.17 -9.65 -16.43
C ALA A 32 -5.18 -10.81 -16.39
N GLU A 33 -4.71 -12.04 -16.18
CA GLU A 33 -5.57 -13.21 -16.00
C GLU A 33 -6.46 -13.08 -14.76
N LEU A 34 -5.89 -12.68 -13.63
CA LEU A 34 -6.62 -12.48 -12.36
C LEU A 34 -7.71 -11.39 -12.48
N LEU A 35 -7.44 -10.33 -13.25
CA LEU A 35 -8.36 -9.21 -13.43
C LEU A 35 -9.37 -9.39 -14.56
N GLY A 36 -9.28 -10.50 -15.32
CA GLY A 36 -10.08 -10.75 -16.51
C GLY A 36 -9.81 -9.75 -17.64
N CYS A 37 -8.59 -9.22 -17.72
CA CYS A 37 -8.20 -8.23 -18.72
C CYS A 37 -7.97 -8.88 -20.09
N SER A 38 -8.37 -8.19 -21.16
CA SER A 38 -8.24 -8.67 -22.54
C SER A 38 -6.78 -8.75 -23.03
N SER A 39 -5.84 -8.11 -22.32
CA SER A 39 -4.40 -8.17 -22.63
C SER A 39 -3.52 -7.82 -21.41
N PRO A 40 -2.25 -8.24 -21.40
CA PRO A 40 -1.27 -7.83 -20.38
C PRO A 40 -1.07 -6.31 -20.30
N ASN A 41 -1.19 -5.60 -21.44
CA ASN A 41 -1.03 -4.14 -21.47
C ASN A 41 -2.12 -3.42 -20.66
N ALA A 42 -3.35 -3.93 -20.63
CA ALA A 42 -4.41 -3.36 -19.82
C ALA A 42 -4.09 -3.43 -18.31
N ALA A 43 -3.45 -4.52 -17.86
CA ALA A 43 -2.96 -4.62 -16.49
C ALA A 43 -1.83 -3.61 -16.21
N VAL A 44 -0.91 -3.43 -17.17
CA VAL A 44 0.18 -2.44 -17.08
C VAL A 44 -0.35 -1.02 -16.92
N ASP A 45 -1.42 -0.64 -17.62
CA ASP A 45 -2.00 0.69 -17.50
C ASP A 45 -2.60 0.93 -16.11
N HIS A 46 -3.26 -0.07 -15.53
CA HIS A 46 -3.72 -0.01 -14.15
C HIS A 46 -2.54 0.10 -13.16
N LEU A 47 -1.48 -0.68 -13.36
CA LEU A 47 -0.27 -0.62 -12.53
C LEU A 47 0.40 0.75 -12.60
N ARG A 48 0.52 1.36 -13.79
CA ARG A 48 1.04 2.72 -13.94
C ARG A 48 0.19 3.76 -13.21
N ALA A 49 -1.12 3.60 -13.22
CA ALA A 49 -2.02 4.50 -12.50
C ALA A 49 -1.85 4.37 -10.97
N LEU A 50 -1.62 3.16 -10.46
CA LEU A 50 -1.31 2.91 -9.05
C LEU A 50 0.07 3.46 -8.68
N GLU A 51 1.09 3.24 -9.53
CA GLU A 51 2.44 3.76 -9.34
C GLU A 51 2.46 5.29 -9.32
N LYS A 52 1.72 5.95 -10.22
CA LYS A 52 1.56 7.41 -10.22
C LYS A 52 0.94 7.94 -8.92
N LYS A 53 0.09 7.13 -8.28
CA LYS A 53 -0.49 7.45 -6.97
C LYS A 53 0.42 7.07 -5.82
N GLY A 54 1.59 6.49 -6.08
CA GLY A 54 2.57 6.11 -5.07
C GLY A 54 2.19 4.87 -4.25
N VAL A 55 1.04 4.23 -4.49
CA VAL A 55 0.62 3.07 -3.68
C VAL A 55 1.38 1.78 -4.04
N ILE A 56 2.06 1.76 -5.20
CA ILE A 56 3.00 0.70 -5.60
C ILE A 56 4.24 1.31 -6.25
N THR A 57 5.28 0.51 -6.41
CA THR A 57 6.48 0.83 -7.19
C THR A 57 6.83 -0.33 -8.11
N ILE A 58 7.25 -0.05 -9.34
CA ILE A 58 7.58 -1.07 -10.34
C ILE A 58 9.08 -1.00 -10.69
N THR A 59 9.84 -2.03 -10.31
CA THR A 59 11.22 -2.19 -10.76
C THR A 59 11.23 -2.71 -12.20
N ARG A 60 11.84 -1.95 -13.12
CA ARG A 60 11.92 -2.31 -14.54
C ARG A 60 13.01 -3.34 -14.80
N GLY A 61 12.80 -4.20 -15.80
CA GLY A 61 13.79 -5.18 -16.23
C GLY A 61 13.92 -6.42 -15.33
N VAL A 62 13.09 -6.52 -14.28
CA VAL A 62 13.03 -7.69 -13.40
C VAL A 62 11.67 -8.37 -13.49
N SER A 63 11.67 -9.70 -13.44
CA SER A 63 10.43 -10.44 -13.25
C SER A 63 9.90 -10.17 -11.84
N ARG A 64 8.57 -10.06 -11.70
CA ARG A 64 7.90 -9.82 -10.40
C ARG A 64 8.39 -8.55 -9.67
N GLY A 65 8.68 -7.48 -10.41
CA GLY A 65 9.17 -6.21 -9.85
C GLY A 65 8.13 -5.30 -9.18
N ILE A 66 6.93 -5.79 -8.89
CA ILE A 66 5.86 -4.97 -8.30
C ILE A 66 5.99 -4.98 -6.77
N CYS A 67 6.27 -3.83 -6.18
CA CYS A 67 6.29 -3.64 -4.73
C CYS A 67 5.06 -2.85 -4.29
N ILE A 68 4.35 -3.35 -3.27
CA ILE A 68 3.25 -2.62 -2.65
C ILE A 68 3.86 -1.68 -1.61
N ASN A 69 3.62 -0.39 -1.76
CA ASN A 69 4.11 0.57 -0.79
C ASN A 69 3.18 0.54 0.41
N THR A 70 3.70 0.16 1.57
CA THR A 70 2.96 0.23 2.83
C THR A 70 2.81 1.70 3.24
N TYR A 71 1.92 2.43 2.57
CA TYR A 71 1.43 3.69 3.07
C TYR A 71 0.37 3.37 4.10
N ASN A 72 0.79 3.30 5.35
CA ASN A 72 -0.16 3.44 6.45
C ASN A 72 -0.57 4.92 6.45
N ASP A 73 -1.60 5.28 5.68
CA ASP A 73 -2.27 6.60 5.77
C ASP A 73 -3.08 6.64 7.08
N ASP A 74 -2.46 6.21 8.18
CA ASP A 74 -2.98 6.31 9.53
C ASP A 74 -2.86 7.79 9.87
N ALA A 75 -3.91 8.55 9.52
CA ALA A 75 -4.04 9.95 9.89
C ALA A 75 -3.82 10.14 11.41
N GLU A 76 -4.20 9.15 12.20
CA GLU A 76 -3.90 9.03 13.62
C GLU A 76 -2.38 8.97 13.89
N THR A 77 -1.63 8.15 13.17
CA THR A 77 -0.15 8.07 13.28
C THR A 77 0.49 9.40 12.92
N LEU A 78 0.07 10.04 11.82
CA LEU A 78 0.61 11.35 11.42
C LEU A 78 0.28 12.44 12.44
N ALA A 79 -0.95 12.47 12.95
CA ALA A 79 -1.37 13.44 13.97
C ALA A 79 -0.54 13.27 15.26
N LEU A 80 -0.27 12.04 15.63
CA LEU A 80 0.49 11.68 16.82
C LEU A 80 1.99 11.99 16.67
N ILE A 81 2.59 11.72 15.49
CA ILE A 81 3.96 12.16 15.17
C ILE A 81 4.05 13.69 15.21
N LYS A 82 3.09 14.40 14.60
CA LYS A 82 3.05 15.87 14.62
C LYS A 82 3.03 16.39 16.06
N ALA A 83 2.14 15.84 16.90
CA ALA A 83 2.01 16.23 18.30
C ALA A 83 3.30 16.03 19.11
N LEU A 84 4.04 14.93 18.85
CA LEU A 84 5.33 14.67 19.49
C LEU A 84 6.40 15.69 19.06
N VAL A 85 6.44 16.06 17.78
CA VAL A 85 7.41 17.04 17.26
C VAL A 85 7.10 18.46 17.73
N THR A 86 5.82 18.79 17.93
CA THR A 86 5.39 20.11 18.42
C THR A 86 5.32 20.21 19.94
N ASP A 87 5.74 19.16 20.67
CA ASP A 87 5.72 19.08 22.13
C ASP A 87 4.33 19.41 22.74
N GLU A 88 3.27 18.89 22.11
CA GLU A 88 1.92 19.01 22.66
C GLU A 88 1.83 18.29 24.02
N ALA A 89 1.09 18.88 24.96
CA ALA A 89 0.72 18.20 26.20
C ALA A 89 0.10 16.83 25.90
N ASP A 90 0.48 15.83 26.69
CA ASP A 90 0.01 14.44 26.58
C ASP A 90 0.38 13.69 25.28
N ALA A 91 1.19 14.28 24.37
CA ALA A 91 1.62 13.61 23.14
C ALA A 91 2.35 12.29 23.41
N ARG A 92 3.22 12.27 24.44
CA ARG A 92 3.96 11.08 24.85
C ARG A 92 3.05 9.96 25.36
N GLU A 93 2.03 10.28 26.15
CA GLU A 93 1.09 9.29 26.70
C GLU A 93 0.19 8.71 25.62
N ARG A 94 -0.31 9.57 24.71
CA ARG A 94 -1.03 9.13 23.51
C ARG A 94 -0.19 8.18 22.66
N ALA A 95 1.10 8.47 22.48
CA ALA A 95 2.01 7.62 21.72
C ALA A 95 2.22 6.25 22.35
N ILE A 96 2.41 6.19 23.66
CA ILE A 96 2.54 4.93 24.40
C ILE A 96 1.27 4.10 24.25
N THR A 97 0.10 4.71 24.43
CA THR A 97 -1.21 4.04 24.30
C THR A 97 -1.41 3.50 22.89
N PHE A 98 -1.09 4.31 21.87
CA PHE A 98 -1.16 3.90 20.46
C PHE A 98 -0.28 2.69 20.15
N LEU A 99 0.97 2.68 20.65
CA LEU A 99 1.91 1.58 20.45
C LEU A 99 1.45 0.31 21.17
N GLN A 100 0.99 0.43 22.41
CA GLN A 100 0.41 -0.68 23.17
C GLN A 100 -0.81 -1.28 22.46
N GLY A 101 -1.68 -0.44 21.88
CA GLY A 101 -2.82 -0.89 21.08
C GLY A 101 -2.45 -1.66 19.81
N LYS A 102 -1.25 -1.40 19.25
CA LYS A 102 -0.69 -2.16 18.12
C LYS A 102 0.15 -3.38 18.57
N GLY A 103 0.22 -3.67 19.87
CA GLY A 103 0.99 -4.79 20.44
C GLY A 103 2.49 -4.53 20.54
N ILE A 104 2.93 -3.27 20.49
CA ILE A 104 4.32 -2.86 20.62
C ILE A 104 4.54 -2.34 22.05
N THR A 105 5.50 -2.93 22.78
CA THR A 105 5.85 -2.53 24.15
C THR A 105 7.11 -1.66 24.12
N LEU A 106 7.13 -0.57 24.90
CA LEU A 106 8.23 0.39 25.03
C LEU A 106 8.99 0.24 26.35
#